data_AF-A0A514WR99-F1
#
_entry.id   AF-A0A514WR99-F1
#
_cell.length_a   1.000
_cell.length_b   1.000
_cell.length_c   1.000
_cell.angle_alpha   90.00
_cell.angle_beta   90.00
_cell.angle_gamma   90.00
#
_symmetry.space_group_name_H-M   'P 1'
#
loop_
_entity.id
_entity.type
_entity.pdbx_description
1 polymer ?
#
loop_
_entity_poly.entity_id
_entity_poly.type
_entity_poly.pdbx_seq_one_letter_code
_entity_poly.pdbx_strand_id
1 'polypeptide(L)'
;MPYSLATFDAADISRMSSKAVGGLASRQITGLLPEQMAGFTPVQIAALQPAQVGALTPSQYATLSADQIKAIGSLQFSALTPDTMATLSPDQVSALSRGQAKSLTTTQIASLSAQ
;
A
#
# COMPACT_ATOMS: atom_id res chain seq x y z
N MET A 1 18.96 -17.33 -8.14
CA MET A 1 18.87 -17.23 -6.66
C MET A 1 17.76 -16.24 -6.32
N PRO A 2 16.50 -16.65 -6.11
CA PRO A 2 15.50 -15.75 -5.53
C PRO A 2 15.74 -15.68 -4.00
N TYR A 3 15.11 -14.73 -3.30
CA TYR A 3 15.06 -14.62 -1.82
C TYR A 3 16.20 -13.85 -1.12
N SER A 4 16.51 -12.61 -1.53
CA SER A 4 17.30 -11.69 -0.66
C SER A 4 16.45 -10.69 0.13
N LEU A 5 15.12 -10.72 -0.03
CA LEU A 5 14.19 -9.93 0.80
C LEU A 5 13.50 -10.77 1.87
N ALA A 6 13.34 -12.08 1.69
CA ALA A 6 12.68 -12.98 2.65
C ALA A 6 13.39 -13.11 4.01
N THR A 7 14.61 -12.60 4.14
CA THR A 7 15.38 -12.59 5.39
C THR A 7 14.98 -11.48 6.35
N PHE A 8 14.29 -10.42 5.87
CA PHE A 8 13.82 -9.34 6.73
C PHE A 8 12.45 -9.70 7.28
N ASP A 9 12.33 -9.77 8.59
CA ASP A 9 11.02 -9.89 9.24
C ASP A 9 10.31 -8.53 9.30
N ALA A 10 9.07 -8.53 9.79
CA ALA A 10 8.30 -7.30 9.97
C ALA A 10 8.99 -6.29 10.91
N ALA A 11 9.78 -6.76 11.88
CA ALA A 11 10.48 -5.90 12.82
C ALA A 11 11.66 -5.19 12.13
N ASP A 12 12.41 -5.88 11.28
CA ASP A 12 13.48 -5.29 10.48
C ASP A 12 12.94 -4.21 9.52
N ILE A 13 11.80 -4.49 8.88
CA ILE A 13 11.12 -3.53 8.00
C ILE A 13 10.73 -2.27 8.80
N SER A 14 10.16 -2.42 9.98
CA SER A 14 9.74 -1.29 10.82
C SER A 14 10.91 -0.37 11.25
N ARG A 15 12.15 -0.88 11.21
CA ARG A 15 13.38 -0.13 11.53
C ARG A 15 13.96 0.64 10.35
N MET A 16 13.49 0.39 9.13
CA MET A 16 13.96 1.11 7.94
C MET A 16 13.61 2.60 8.00
N SER A 17 14.49 3.48 7.53
CA SER A 17 14.13 4.90 7.42
C SER A 17 13.10 5.12 6.30
N SER A 18 12.20 6.09 6.46
CA SER A 18 11.24 6.50 5.42
C SER A 18 11.92 6.88 4.10
N LYS A 19 13.12 7.47 4.16
CA LYS A 19 13.94 7.76 2.99
C LYS A 19 14.42 6.50 2.26
N ALA A 20 14.83 5.47 3.01
CA ALA A 20 15.20 4.19 2.41
C ALA A 20 14.00 3.53 1.74
N VAL A 21 12.83 3.58 2.37
CA VAL A 21 11.57 3.06 1.82
C VAL A 21 11.17 3.78 0.53
N GLY A 22 11.18 5.12 0.53
CA GLY A 22 10.90 5.91 -0.68
C GLY A 22 11.92 5.74 -1.81
N GLY A 23 13.11 5.20 -1.51
CA GLY A 23 14.16 4.89 -2.49
C GLY A 23 14.08 3.49 -3.10
N LEU A 24 13.17 2.63 -2.65
CA LEU A 24 13.01 1.27 -3.20
C LEU A 24 12.50 1.31 -4.65
N ALA A 25 13.01 0.46 -5.51
CA ALA A 25 12.43 0.28 -6.84
C ALA A 25 11.06 -0.43 -6.75
N SER A 26 10.12 -0.09 -7.62
CA SER A 26 8.80 -0.75 -7.69
C SER A 26 8.88 -2.29 -7.85
N ARG A 27 9.95 -2.79 -8.49
CA ARG A 27 10.25 -4.23 -8.61
C ARG A 27 10.62 -4.89 -7.28
N GLN A 28 11.25 -4.14 -6.37
CA GLN A 28 11.56 -4.63 -5.04
C GLN A 28 10.29 -4.69 -4.19
N ILE A 29 9.42 -3.68 -4.32
CA ILE A 29 8.11 -3.63 -3.65
C ILE A 29 7.20 -4.80 -4.05
N THR A 30 7.09 -5.09 -5.35
CA THR A 30 6.34 -6.27 -5.85
C THR A 30 6.92 -7.61 -5.37
N GLY A 31 8.21 -7.65 -5.04
CA GLY A 31 8.90 -8.84 -4.54
C GLY A 31 8.77 -9.06 -3.03
N LEU A 32 8.17 -8.13 -2.29
CA LEU A 32 7.94 -8.28 -0.85
C LEU A 32 6.80 -9.27 -0.57
N LEU A 33 6.93 -10.04 0.50
CA LEU A 33 5.84 -10.91 0.96
C LEU A 33 4.74 -10.05 1.62
N PRO A 34 3.47 -10.48 1.59
CA PRO A 34 2.38 -9.76 2.25
C PRO A 34 2.61 -9.52 3.75
N GLU A 35 3.27 -10.45 4.45
CA GLU A 35 3.62 -10.32 5.87
C GLU A 35 4.68 -9.24 6.10
N GLN A 36 5.61 -9.07 5.15
CA GLN A 36 6.63 -8.02 5.21
C GLN A 36 6.01 -6.64 4.93
N MET A 37 5.03 -6.59 4.02
CA MET A 37 4.24 -5.38 3.78
C MET A 37 3.46 -4.93 5.01
N ALA A 38 2.91 -5.88 5.76
CA ALA A 38 2.25 -5.58 7.05
C ALA A 38 3.23 -5.03 8.11
N GLY A 39 4.54 -5.27 7.97
CA GLY A 39 5.57 -4.76 8.87
C GLY A 39 5.93 -3.28 8.71
N PHE A 40 5.47 -2.63 7.63
CA PHE A 40 5.74 -1.19 7.43
C PHE A 40 4.96 -0.33 8.43
N THR A 41 5.59 0.67 9.01
CA THR A 41 4.87 1.66 9.82
C THR A 41 4.04 2.59 8.92
N PRO A 42 2.97 3.23 9.43
CA PRO A 42 2.22 4.25 8.69
C PRO A 42 3.11 5.36 8.12
N VAL A 43 4.16 5.76 8.87
CA VAL A 43 5.13 6.79 8.43
C VAL A 43 5.95 6.32 7.22
N GLN A 44 6.32 5.04 7.17
CA GLN A 44 7.03 4.48 6.02
C GLN A 44 6.10 4.30 4.81
N ILE A 45 4.84 3.90 5.03
CA ILE A 45 3.83 3.83 3.95
C ILE A 45 3.60 5.22 3.34
N ALA A 46 3.49 6.26 4.17
CA ALA A 46 3.35 7.64 3.69
C ALA A 46 4.54 8.13 2.87
N ALA A 47 5.72 7.52 3.04
CA ALA A 47 6.93 7.85 2.29
C ALA A 47 7.01 7.17 0.92
N LEU A 48 6.14 6.19 0.65
CA LEU A 48 6.06 5.54 -0.65
C LEU A 48 5.63 6.54 -1.73
N GLN A 49 6.30 6.44 -2.87
CA GLN A 49 6.00 7.19 -4.08
C GLN A 49 4.81 6.56 -4.82
N PRO A 50 4.06 7.35 -5.62
CA PRO A 50 2.90 6.83 -6.36
C PRO A 50 3.21 5.59 -7.21
N ALA A 51 4.39 5.55 -7.84
CA ALA A 51 4.84 4.40 -8.64
C ALA A 51 5.16 3.14 -7.80
N GLN A 52 5.50 3.29 -6.52
CA GLN A 52 5.72 2.16 -5.61
C GLN A 52 4.38 1.64 -5.10
N VAL A 53 3.47 2.55 -4.72
CA VAL A 53 2.11 2.22 -4.27
C VAL A 53 1.33 1.53 -5.41
N GLY A 54 1.36 2.05 -6.62
CA GLY A 54 0.73 1.43 -7.78
C GLY A 54 1.35 0.09 -8.20
N ALA A 55 2.55 -0.25 -7.70
CA ALA A 55 3.19 -1.54 -7.97
C ALA A 55 2.83 -2.61 -6.93
N LEU A 56 2.25 -2.24 -5.79
CA LEU A 56 1.82 -3.22 -4.79
C LEU A 56 0.77 -4.18 -5.39
N THR A 57 0.89 -5.45 -5.06
CA THR A 57 -0.06 -6.47 -5.52
C THR A 57 -1.34 -6.45 -4.68
N PRO A 58 -2.46 -6.97 -5.20
CA PRO A 58 -3.69 -7.05 -4.42
C PRO A 58 -3.56 -7.80 -3.09
N SER A 59 -2.76 -8.87 -3.05
CA SER A 59 -2.51 -9.63 -1.81
C SER A 59 -1.71 -8.83 -0.78
N GLN A 60 -0.80 -7.96 -1.22
CA GLN A 60 -0.06 -7.05 -0.34
C GLN A 60 -0.97 -5.96 0.24
N TYR A 61 -1.96 -5.48 -0.52
CA TYR A 61 -2.96 -4.53 0.01
C TYR A 61 -3.87 -5.16 1.05
N ALA A 62 -4.30 -6.41 0.81
CA ALA A 62 -5.17 -7.13 1.72
C ALA A 62 -4.57 -7.32 3.13
N THR A 63 -3.24 -7.32 3.26
CA THR A 63 -2.56 -7.47 4.57
C THR A 63 -2.28 -6.15 5.28
N LEU A 64 -2.51 -5.00 4.64
CA LEU A 64 -2.34 -3.70 5.28
C LEU A 64 -3.44 -3.45 6.32
N SER A 65 -3.07 -2.97 7.49
CA SER A 65 -3.98 -2.43 8.48
C SER A 65 -4.70 -1.17 7.98
N ALA A 66 -5.84 -0.86 8.61
CA ALA A 66 -6.58 0.38 8.38
C ALA A 66 -5.72 1.64 8.54
N ASP A 67 -4.81 1.67 9.53
CA ASP A 67 -3.92 2.81 9.78
C ASP A 67 -2.86 2.97 8.68
N GLN A 68 -2.32 1.87 8.15
CA GLN A 68 -1.41 1.90 7.00
C GLN A 68 -2.14 2.39 5.75
N ILE A 69 -3.37 1.92 5.48
CA ILE A 69 -4.19 2.39 4.36
C ILE A 69 -4.46 3.89 4.48
N LYS A 70 -4.84 4.37 5.67
CA LYS A 70 -5.07 5.81 5.93
C LYS A 70 -3.82 6.66 5.74
N ALA A 71 -2.63 6.09 5.90
CA ALA A 71 -1.36 6.77 5.69
C ALA A 71 -0.94 6.89 4.22
N ILE A 72 -1.59 6.15 3.30
CA ILE A 72 -1.38 6.32 1.86
C ILE A 72 -1.89 7.71 1.46
N GLY A 73 -1.00 8.60 1.01
CA GLY A 73 -1.40 9.95 0.60
C GLY A 73 -2.42 9.94 -0.55
N SER A 74 -3.20 11.02 -0.66
CA SER A 74 -4.24 11.14 -1.69
C SER A 74 -3.72 11.04 -3.12
N LEU A 75 -2.49 11.53 -3.37
CA LEU A 75 -1.85 11.40 -4.68
C LEU A 75 -1.53 9.94 -5.01
N GLN A 76 -1.00 9.20 -4.04
CA GLN A 76 -0.74 7.77 -4.17
C GLN A 76 -2.04 6.98 -4.36
N PHE A 77 -3.10 7.37 -3.65
CA PHE A 77 -4.42 6.73 -3.76
C PHE A 77 -5.04 6.91 -5.16
N SER A 78 -4.85 8.08 -5.76
CA SER A 78 -5.30 8.34 -7.14
C SER A 78 -4.57 7.49 -8.19
N ALA A 79 -3.40 6.93 -7.85
CA ALA A 79 -2.62 6.05 -8.71
C ALA A 79 -3.01 4.56 -8.61
N LEU A 80 -3.95 4.20 -7.74
CA LEU A 80 -4.42 2.82 -7.61
C LEU A 80 -5.26 2.37 -8.81
N THR A 81 -5.10 1.13 -9.23
CA THR A 81 -5.97 0.53 -10.25
C THR A 81 -7.32 0.12 -9.65
N PRO A 82 -8.40 0.04 -10.46
CA PRO A 82 -9.69 -0.49 -10.00
C PRO A 82 -9.58 -1.91 -9.41
N ASP A 83 -8.74 -2.78 -9.98
CA ASP A 83 -8.56 -4.14 -9.48
C ASP A 83 -8.03 -4.16 -8.04
N THR A 84 -7.10 -3.27 -7.71
CA THR A 84 -6.60 -3.11 -6.34
C THR A 84 -7.67 -2.56 -5.41
N MET A 85 -8.50 -1.62 -5.88
CA MET A 85 -9.63 -1.09 -5.11
C MET A 85 -10.61 -2.20 -4.73
N ALA A 86 -10.90 -3.12 -5.66
CA ALA A 86 -11.77 -4.27 -5.44
C ALA A 86 -11.21 -5.31 -4.44
N THR A 87 -9.96 -5.18 -4.01
CA THR A 87 -9.34 -6.06 -3.02
C THR A 87 -9.26 -5.47 -1.61
N LEU A 88 -9.64 -4.21 -1.44
CA LEU A 88 -9.72 -3.61 -0.12
C LEU A 88 -10.88 -4.21 0.67
N SER A 89 -10.66 -4.52 1.94
CA SER A 89 -11.72 -4.97 2.85
C SER A 89 -12.66 -3.82 3.24
N PRO A 90 -13.90 -4.11 3.67
CA PRO A 90 -14.82 -3.08 4.14
C PRO A 90 -14.23 -2.20 5.27
N ASP A 91 -13.45 -2.79 6.17
CA ASP A 91 -12.78 -2.07 7.24
C ASP A 91 -11.74 -1.07 6.70
N GLN A 92 -10.94 -1.47 5.71
CA GLN A 92 -9.97 -0.58 5.06
C GLN A 92 -10.66 0.54 4.28
N VAL A 93 -11.78 0.26 3.60
CA VAL A 93 -12.58 1.27 2.90
C VAL A 93 -13.20 2.26 3.89
N SER A 94 -13.67 1.78 5.05
CA SER A 94 -14.21 2.65 6.11
C SER A 94 -13.13 3.54 6.76
N ALA A 95 -11.88 3.10 6.74
CA ALA A 95 -10.74 3.84 7.30
C ALA A 95 -10.21 4.96 6.40
N LEU A 96 -10.71 5.06 5.16
CA LEU A 96 -10.29 6.10 4.22
C LEU A 96 -10.56 7.50 4.78
N SER A 97 -9.52 8.33 4.72
CA SER A 97 -9.65 9.73 5.07
C SER A 97 -10.47 10.49 4.02
N ARG A 98 -11.06 11.62 4.45
CA ARG A 98 -11.77 12.53 3.54
C ARG A 98 -10.90 13.01 2.37
N GLY A 99 -9.60 13.16 2.58
CA GLY A 99 -8.65 13.56 1.53
C GLY A 99 -8.48 12.47 0.47
N GLN A 100 -8.35 11.21 0.89
CA GLN A 100 -8.24 10.05 0.00
C GLN A 100 -9.55 9.84 -0.79
N ALA A 101 -10.70 9.91 -0.11
CA ALA A 101 -12.01 9.80 -0.77
C ALA A 101 -12.21 10.88 -1.85
N LYS A 102 -11.74 12.12 -1.60
CA LYS A 102 -11.81 13.21 -2.58
C LYS A 102 -10.88 13.01 -3.78
N SER A 103 -9.79 12.27 -3.62
CA SER A 103 -8.85 11.96 -4.73
C SER A 103 -9.25 10.77 -5.58
N LEU A 104 -10.32 10.04 -5.19
CA LEU A 104 -10.79 8.91 -5.98
C LEU A 104 -11.34 9.36 -7.33
N THR A 105 -10.98 8.62 -8.36
CA THR A 105 -11.57 8.73 -9.69
C THR A 105 -12.93 8.03 -9.74
N THR A 106 -13.76 8.38 -10.72
CA THR A 106 -15.07 7.74 -10.92
C THR A 106 -14.97 6.23 -11.14
N THR A 107 -13.92 5.76 -11.82
CA THR A 107 -13.67 4.32 -12.05
C THR A 107 -13.33 3.59 -10.75
N GLN A 108 -12.53 4.20 -9.87
CA GLN A 108 -12.20 3.61 -8.56
C GLN A 108 -13.43 3.56 -7.66
N ILE A 109 -14.27 4.60 -7.68
CA ILE A 109 -15.55 4.63 -6.94
C ILE A 109 -16.49 3.53 -7.46
N ALA A 110 -16.60 3.37 -8.77
CA ALA A 110 -17.43 2.32 -9.37
C ALA A 110 -16.97 0.92 -8.93
N SER A 111 -15.66 0.68 -8.86
CA SER A 111 -15.10 -0.58 -8.36
C SER A 111 -15.42 -0.84 -6.90
N LEU A 112 -15.34 0.17 -6.02
CA LEU A 112 -15.74 0.04 -4.62
C LEU A 112 -17.25 -0.20 -4.46
N SER A 113 -18.08 0.41 -5.31
CA SER A 113 -19.54 0.22 -5.25
C SER A 113 -20.00 -1.15 -5.75
N ALA A 114 -19.13 -1.90 -6.42
CA ALA A 114 -19.41 -3.23 -6.94
C ALA A 114 -19.01 -4.37 -5.98
N GLN A 115 -18.40 -4.04 -4.83
CA GLN A 115 -18.08 -4.99 -3.75
C GLN A 115 -19.29 -5.38 -2.92
#